data_AF-A0A9D1NVM2-F1
#
_entry.id   AF-A0A9D1NVM2-F1
#
_cell.length_a   1.000
_cell.length_b   1.000
_cell.length_c   1.000
_cell.angle_alpha   90.00
_cell.angle_beta   90.00
_cell.angle_gamma   90.00
#
_symmetry.space_group_name_H-M   'P 1'
#
loop_
_entity.id
_entity.type
_entity.pdbx_description
1 polymer ?
#
loop_
_entity_poly.entity_id
_entity_poly.type
_entity_poly.pdbx_seq_one_letter_code
_entity_poly.pdbx_strand_id
1 'polypeptide(L)'
;MFNAALFEGRSVLRPEELVEMDTDVSSLLKTGEYAETVQKILDVVKKSARGVDFVILGLENQQHVHYGMPLRILLGDAFGYLKEYQETARKNKKEGRWDSKEEFLSGFRREDRLHPMVTICIYYGEDAWDGPRKLTDMLKIPEELRDVVNDYPMNLIQVRDSGHLRFQVPDVQTVFEVCRNIYRRDYEKLSEVYGDKEIDAELGVVIGTITESQGIVSQALESRGGRMNMCTALEELERKGMEKGMKTGKILARYEDGMSPEEIARKMGLTVEQVEKILEENGMLTMV
;
A
#
# COMPACT_ATOMS: atom_id res chain seq x y z
N MET A 1 3.40 8.68 9.68
CA MET A 1 3.31 8.61 8.20
C MET A 1 3.42 9.97 7.54
N PHE A 2 2.42 10.86 7.64
CA PHE A 2 2.42 12.16 6.93
C PHE A 2 3.67 13.03 7.16
N ASN A 3 4.14 13.16 8.40
CA ASN A 3 5.38 13.90 8.71
C ASN A 3 6.60 13.37 7.95
N ALA A 4 6.75 12.04 7.85
CA ALA A 4 7.86 11.43 7.13
C ALA A 4 7.80 11.71 5.63
N ALA A 5 6.59 11.63 5.06
CA ALA A 5 6.37 11.67 3.62
C ALA A 5 6.33 13.09 3.04
N LEU A 6 5.74 14.04 3.78
CA LEU A 6 5.43 15.38 3.27
C LEU A 6 6.31 16.46 3.91
N PHE A 7 6.89 16.18 5.08
CA PHE A 7 7.60 17.18 5.89
C PHE A 7 9.02 16.74 6.28
N GLU A 8 9.59 15.77 5.56
CA GLU A 8 10.96 15.27 5.78
C GLU A 8 11.22 14.79 7.22
N GLY A 9 10.18 14.26 7.88
CA GLY A 9 10.25 13.78 9.26
C GLY A 9 10.11 14.86 10.33
N ARG A 10 9.93 16.13 9.95
CA ARG A 10 9.66 17.22 10.91
C ARG A 10 8.28 17.06 11.54
N SER A 11 8.17 17.34 12.85
CA SER A 11 6.93 17.26 13.64
C SER A 11 5.94 18.38 13.32
N VAL A 12 5.48 18.46 12.07
CA VAL A 12 4.52 19.49 11.63
C VAL A 12 3.10 19.12 12.08
N LEU A 13 2.70 17.87 11.87
CA LEU A 13 1.42 17.33 12.33
C LEU A 13 1.62 16.60 13.65
N ARG A 14 0.89 17.02 14.68
CA ARG A 14 0.94 16.39 16.00
C ARG A 14 -0.23 15.40 16.15
N PRO A 15 -0.04 14.21 16.73
CA PRO A 15 -1.11 13.22 16.89
C PRO A 15 -2.36 13.77 17.59
N GLU A 16 -2.18 14.66 18.56
CA GLU A 16 -3.26 15.25 19.35
C GLU A 16 -4.09 16.28 18.56
N GLU A 17 -3.57 16.76 17.43
CA GLU A 17 -4.29 17.67 16.52
C GLU A 17 -5.13 16.91 15.49
N LEU A 18 -4.95 15.59 15.36
CA LEU A 18 -5.62 14.79 14.34
C LEU A 18 -6.99 14.32 14.82
N VAL A 19 -8.02 14.73 14.10
CA VAL A 19 -9.40 14.27 14.31
C VAL A 19 -9.76 13.25 13.24
N GLU A 20 -10.26 12.08 13.64
CA GLU A 20 -10.76 11.08 12.71
C GLU A 20 -12.02 11.57 12.01
N MET A 21 -12.06 11.41 10.69
CA MET A 21 -13.15 11.90 9.86
C MET A 21 -13.94 10.73 9.28
N ASP A 22 -15.25 10.92 9.17
CA ASP A 22 -16.13 9.95 8.54
C ASP A 22 -15.83 9.81 7.03
N THR A 23 -15.39 8.61 6.65
CA THR A 23 -15.04 8.24 5.28
C THR A 23 -16.23 7.71 4.50
N ASP A 24 -17.40 7.54 5.13
CA ASP A 24 -18.59 7.01 4.50
C ASP A 24 -19.20 8.03 3.52
N VAL A 25 -19.01 7.81 2.22
CA VAL A 25 -19.71 8.55 1.16
C VAL A 25 -20.81 7.71 0.51
N SER A 26 -21.23 6.59 1.12
CA SER A 26 -22.27 5.71 0.58
C SER A 26 -23.57 6.45 0.25
N SER A 27 -23.88 7.52 1.00
CA SER A 27 -25.01 8.42 0.73
C SER A 27 -24.95 9.14 -0.62
N LEU A 28 -23.76 9.27 -1.23
CA LEU A 28 -23.53 9.77 -2.59
C LEU A 28 -23.77 8.70 -3.66
N LEU A 29 -23.66 7.42 -3.30
CA LEU A 29 -23.81 6.28 -4.21
C LEU A 29 -25.28 5.90 -4.33
N LYS A 30 -26.01 6.66 -5.15
CA LYS A 30 -27.25 6.17 -5.74
C LYS A 30 -26.90 5.71 -7.15
N THR A 31 -27.15 4.43 -7.45
CA THR A 31 -27.08 3.72 -8.75
C THR A 31 -25.72 3.28 -9.32
N GLY A 32 -25.64 1.98 -9.69
CA GLY A 32 -24.80 1.45 -10.79
C GLY A 32 -23.75 0.38 -10.46
N GLU A 33 -23.33 -0.38 -11.49
CA GLU A 33 -22.27 -1.42 -11.48
C GLU A 33 -20.92 -0.96 -10.88
N TYR A 34 -20.70 0.36 -10.74
CA TYR A 34 -19.47 0.94 -10.20
C TYR A 34 -19.47 1.11 -8.67
N ALA A 35 -20.57 0.77 -7.98
CA ALA A 35 -20.69 0.92 -6.53
C ALA A 35 -19.57 0.19 -5.75
N GLU A 36 -19.16 -0.99 -6.21
CA GLU A 36 -18.10 -1.78 -5.55
C GLU A 36 -16.71 -1.14 -5.73
N THR A 37 -16.44 -0.55 -6.91
CA THR A 37 -15.19 0.17 -7.18
C THR A 37 -15.11 1.43 -6.32
N VAL A 38 -16.24 2.13 -6.16
CA VAL A 38 -16.28 3.30 -5.27
C VAL A 38 -16.19 2.88 -3.81
N GLN A 39 -16.82 1.79 -3.36
CA GLN A 39 -16.64 1.27 -2.00
C GLN A 39 -15.17 0.96 -1.67
N LYS A 40 -14.41 0.36 -2.58
CA LYS A 40 -12.97 0.11 -2.38
C LYS A 40 -12.13 1.39 -2.36
N ILE A 41 -12.57 2.47 -3.02
CA ILE A 41 -11.93 3.79 -2.92
C ILE A 41 -12.07 4.40 -1.52
N LEU A 42 -13.04 3.93 -0.73
CA LEU A 42 -13.48 4.55 0.53
C LEU A 42 -13.00 3.83 1.78
N ASP A 43 -12.35 2.68 1.64
CA ASP A 43 -11.64 2.00 2.72
C ASP A 43 -10.29 2.68 2.94
N VAL A 44 -10.35 3.89 3.50
CA VAL A 44 -9.20 4.78 3.69
C VAL A 44 -9.26 5.40 5.07
N VAL A 45 -8.10 5.66 5.67
CA VAL A 45 -8.04 6.39 6.94
C VAL A 45 -7.97 7.88 6.62
N LYS A 46 -8.99 8.64 7.04
CA LYS A 46 -9.05 10.10 6.90
C LYS A 46 -8.90 10.79 8.25
N LYS A 47 -7.95 11.71 8.36
CA LYS A 47 -7.73 12.54 9.55
C LYS A 47 -7.65 14.01 9.17
N SER A 48 -8.30 14.88 9.93
CA SER A 48 -8.22 16.32 9.73
C SER A 48 -7.30 16.97 10.75
N ALA A 49 -6.44 17.88 10.31
CA ALA A 49 -5.65 18.75 11.18
C ALA A 49 -5.41 20.10 10.52
N ARG A 50 -5.52 21.19 11.29
CA ARG A 50 -5.26 22.57 10.82
C ARG A 50 -6.08 22.97 9.59
N GLY A 51 -7.30 22.44 9.47
CA GLY A 51 -8.18 22.70 8.34
C GLY A 51 -7.78 21.99 7.05
N VAL A 52 -6.89 21.00 7.11
CA VAL A 52 -6.49 20.15 5.99
C VAL A 52 -6.86 18.71 6.32
N ASP A 53 -7.47 18.04 5.36
CA ASP A 53 -7.82 16.63 5.42
C ASP A 53 -6.69 15.78 4.84
N PHE A 54 -6.24 14.82 5.63
CA PHE A 54 -5.15 13.91 5.30
C PHE A 54 -5.69 12.49 5.13
N VAL A 55 -5.48 11.91 3.96
CA VAL A 55 -5.97 10.57 3.60
C VAL A 55 -4.80 9.61 3.41
N ILE A 56 -4.86 8.45 4.04
CA ILE A 56 -3.95 7.33 3.78
C ILE A 56 -4.70 6.29 2.96
N LEU A 57 -4.21 6.08 1.73
CA LEU A 57 -4.51 4.91 0.93
C LEU A 57 -3.39 3.89 1.12
N GLY A 58 -3.64 2.93 2.00
CA GLY A 58 -2.88 1.69 1.97
C GLY A 58 -3.32 0.91 0.74
N LEU A 59 -2.38 0.40 -0.06
CA LEU A 59 -2.70 -0.70 -0.97
C LEU A 59 -2.90 -1.95 -0.10
N GLU A 60 -4.11 -2.09 0.45
CA GLU A 60 -4.49 -3.13 1.43
C GLU A 60 -4.48 -4.55 0.84
N ASN A 61 -4.29 -4.68 -0.47
CA ASN A 61 -4.15 -5.97 -1.09
C ASN A 61 -3.18 -5.92 -2.28
N GLN A 62 -2.13 -6.73 -2.18
CA GLN A 62 -1.21 -7.17 -3.22
C GLN A 62 0.07 -6.36 -3.41
N GLN A 63 1.19 -7.10 -3.44
CA GLN A 63 2.49 -6.66 -3.96
C GLN A 63 2.41 -6.16 -5.42
N HIS A 64 1.27 -6.30 -6.08
CA HIS A 64 1.06 -5.93 -7.47
C HIS A 64 0.77 -4.44 -7.66
N VAL A 65 1.39 -3.89 -8.68
CA VAL A 65 1.18 -2.49 -9.09
C VAL A 65 -0.22 -2.35 -9.69
N HIS A 66 -1.04 -1.50 -9.08
CA HIS A 66 -2.32 -1.12 -9.64
C HIS A 66 -2.12 0.07 -10.61
N TYR A 67 -2.04 -0.21 -11.91
CA TYR A 67 -1.77 0.81 -12.93
C TYR A 67 -2.80 1.95 -13.01
N GLY A 68 -4.00 1.77 -12.46
CA GLY A 68 -5.03 2.81 -12.35
C GLY A 68 -4.97 3.70 -11.10
N MET A 69 -3.88 3.65 -10.30
CA MET A 69 -3.85 4.33 -9.00
C MET A 69 -4.04 5.86 -9.06
N PRO A 70 -3.43 6.61 -9.98
CA PRO A 70 -3.66 8.06 -10.04
C PRO A 70 -5.14 8.42 -10.24
N LEU A 71 -5.86 7.68 -11.09
CA LEU A 71 -7.30 7.87 -11.28
C LEU A 71 -8.09 7.52 -10.01
N ARG A 72 -7.71 6.43 -9.32
CA ARG A 72 -8.36 6.02 -8.06
C ARG A 72 -8.24 7.10 -6.99
N ILE A 73 -7.06 7.71 -6.86
CA ILE A 73 -6.80 8.79 -5.91
C ILE A 73 -7.61 10.03 -6.28
N LEU A 74 -7.57 10.45 -7.55
CA LEU A 74 -8.38 11.58 -8.03
C LEU A 74 -9.86 11.40 -7.70
N LEU A 75 -10.42 10.21 -7.95
CA LEU A 75 -11.82 9.93 -7.66
C LEU A 75 -12.11 9.99 -6.15
N GLY A 76 -11.23 9.44 -5.31
CA GLY A 76 -11.37 9.51 -3.86
C GLY A 76 -11.42 10.94 -3.35
N ASP A 77 -10.47 11.77 -3.77
CA ASP A 77 -10.41 13.18 -3.39
C ASP A 77 -11.63 13.96 -3.90
N ALA A 78 -12.03 13.75 -5.17
CA ALA A 78 -13.20 14.38 -5.76
C ALA A 78 -14.50 14.03 -5.02
N PHE A 79 -14.69 12.75 -4.64
CA PHE A 79 -15.85 12.33 -3.83
C PHE A 79 -15.81 12.92 -2.42
N GLY A 80 -14.62 13.03 -1.82
CA GLY A 80 -14.43 13.70 -0.53
C GLY A 80 -14.91 15.16 -0.57
N TYR A 81 -14.46 15.93 -1.57
CA TYR A 81 -14.93 17.30 -1.77
C TYR A 81 -16.43 17.38 -2.06
N LEU A 82 -16.98 16.45 -2.85
CA LEU A 82 -18.40 16.42 -3.15
C LEU A 82 -19.26 16.18 -1.91
N LYS A 83 -18.84 15.28 -1.00
CA LYS A 83 -19.53 15.05 0.28
C LYS A 83 -19.56 16.33 1.11
N GLU A 84 -18.40 16.95 1.30
CA GLU A 84 -18.25 18.16 2.10
C GLU A 84 -19.07 19.33 1.53
N TYR A 85 -19.07 19.49 0.20
CA TYR A 85 -19.90 20.48 -0.48
C TYR A 85 -21.38 20.27 -0.17
N GLN A 86 -21.88 19.02 -0.25
CA GLN A 86 -23.28 18.74 0.03
C GLN A 86 -23.66 18.98 1.50
N GLU A 87 -22.77 18.67 2.44
CA GLU A 87 -22.98 18.94 3.87
C GLU A 87 -23.05 20.45 4.14
N THR A 88 -22.10 21.20 3.59
CA THR A 88 -22.08 22.67 3.65
C THR A 88 -23.35 23.26 3.05
N ALA A 89 -23.76 22.78 1.87
CA ALA A 89 -24.97 23.26 1.22
C ALA A 89 -26.25 22.93 2.02
N ARG A 90 -26.33 21.74 2.64
CA ARG A 90 -27.44 21.39 3.54
C ARG A 90 -27.47 22.31 4.76
N LYS A 91 -26.31 22.62 5.36
CA LYS A 91 -26.20 23.53 6.50
C LYS A 91 -26.66 24.95 6.12
N ASN A 92 -26.16 25.50 5.01
CA ASN A 92 -26.53 26.84 4.56
C ASN A 92 -28.03 26.95 4.24
N LYS A 93 -28.61 25.93 3.60
CA LYS A 93 -30.06 25.85 3.36
C LYS A 93 -30.89 25.87 4.64
N LYS A 94 -30.42 25.20 5.70
CA LYS A 94 -31.09 25.24 7.02
C LYS A 94 -30.95 26.61 7.68
N GLU A 95 -29.81 27.28 7.53
CA GLU A 95 -29.60 28.61 8.09
C GLU A 95 -30.37 29.72 7.35
N GLY A 96 -30.65 29.54 6.05
CA GLY A 96 -31.49 30.43 5.26
C GLY A 96 -30.91 31.82 4.98
N ARG A 97 -29.67 32.10 5.40
CA ARG A 97 -28.97 33.37 5.16
C ARG A 97 -28.17 33.30 3.87
N TRP A 98 -28.49 34.19 2.93
CA TRP A 98 -27.90 34.26 1.58
C TRP A 98 -27.70 35.72 1.21
N ASP A 99 -26.52 36.05 0.68
CA ASP A 99 -26.20 37.42 0.27
C ASP A 99 -26.49 37.65 -1.22
N SER A 100 -26.73 36.58 -1.99
CA SER A 100 -27.10 36.65 -3.40
C SER A 100 -27.97 35.47 -3.86
N LYS A 101 -28.57 35.62 -5.05
CA LYS A 101 -29.33 34.55 -5.70
C LYS A 101 -28.42 33.39 -6.10
N GLU A 102 -27.19 33.68 -6.52
CA GLU A 102 -26.19 32.71 -6.95
C GLU A 102 -25.75 31.81 -5.79
N GLU A 103 -25.59 32.36 -4.58
CA GLU A 103 -25.33 31.59 -3.37
C GLU A 103 -26.51 30.67 -3.01
N PHE A 104 -27.74 31.19 -3.11
CA PHE A 104 -28.94 30.37 -2.87
C PHE A 104 -29.05 29.19 -3.85
N LEU A 105 -28.78 29.44 -5.14
CA LEU A 105 -28.90 28.43 -6.21
C LEU A 105 -27.82 27.36 -6.12
N SER A 106 -26.57 27.75 -5.87
CA SER A 106 -25.48 26.78 -5.65
C SER A 106 -25.65 26.05 -4.31
N GLY A 107 -26.17 26.74 -3.29
CA GLY A 107 -26.16 26.28 -1.91
C GLY A 107 -24.83 26.56 -1.20
N PHE A 108 -23.88 27.22 -1.85
CA PHE A 108 -22.54 27.49 -1.35
C PHE A 108 -22.32 29.02 -1.30
N ARG A 109 -21.90 29.53 -0.15
CA ARG A 109 -21.66 30.97 0.04
C ARG A 109 -20.30 31.35 -0.53
N ARG A 110 -20.12 32.64 -0.86
CA ARG A 110 -18.85 33.17 -1.36
C ARG A 110 -17.70 32.94 -0.38
N GLU A 111 -17.97 32.94 0.92
CA GLU A 111 -16.96 32.73 1.96
C GLU A 111 -16.78 31.27 2.37
N ASP A 112 -17.64 30.36 1.90
CA ASP A 112 -17.44 28.95 2.18
C ASP A 112 -16.15 28.47 1.49
N ARG A 113 -15.41 27.60 2.17
CA ARG A 113 -14.20 26.97 1.67
C ARG A 113 -14.28 25.49 1.98
N LEU A 114 -13.86 24.68 1.02
CA LEU A 114 -13.66 23.25 1.22
C LEU A 114 -12.32 23.01 1.91
N HIS A 115 -12.22 21.97 2.71
CA HIS A 115 -10.97 21.57 3.36
C HIS A 115 -10.03 20.94 2.32
N PRO A 116 -8.80 21.45 2.13
CA PRO A 116 -7.85 20.83 1.22
C PRO A 116 -7.59 19.37 1.60
N MET A 117 -7.50 18.49 0.60
CA MET A 117 -7.21 17.07 0.77
C MET A 117 -5.78 16.74 0.33
N VAL A 118 -5.06 16.00 1.16
CA VAL A 118 -3.73 15.48 0.86
C VAL A 118 -3.71 13.97 1.03
N THR A 119 -3.53 13.28 -0.09
CA THR A 119 -3.62 11.83 -0.14
C THR A 119 -2.25 11.19 -0.35
N ILE A 120 -1.90 10.22 0.50
CA ILE A 120 -0.69 9.40 0.39
C ILE A 120 -1.07 7.98 0.01
N CYS A 121 -0.43 7.45 -1.02
CA CYS A 121 -0.48 6.05 -1.43
C CYS A 121 0.74 5.31 -0.88
N ILE A 122 0.52 4.25 -0.11
CA ILE A 122 1.61 3.38 0.39
C ILE A 122 1.64 2.10 -0.44
N TYR A 123 2.76 1.83 -1.10
CA TYR A 123 3.03 0.62 -1.85
C TYR A 123 3.97 -0.31 -1.09
N TYR A 124 3.45 -1.50 -0.81
CA TYR A 124 4.10 -2.56 -0.04
C TYR A 124 4.74 -3.64 -0.92
N GLY A 125 4.82 -3.46 -2.25
CA GLY A 125 5.40 -4.49 -3.11
C GLY A 125 6.90 -4.70 -2.88
N GLU A 126 7.34 -5.95 -3.09
CA GLU A 126 8.76 -6.29 -3.10
C GLU A 126 9.47 -5.60 -4.27
N ASP A 127 8.83 -5.52 -5.43
CA ASP A 127 9.35 -4.85 -6.63
C ASP A 127 9.21 -3.32 -6.56
N ALA A 128 9.93 -2.63 -7.44
CA ALA A 128 9.77 -1.19 -7.59
C ALA A 128 8.47 -0.87 -8.33
N TRP A 129 7.81 0.22 -7.94
CA TRP A 129 6.63 0.73 -8.63
C TRP A 129 6.95 1.11 -10.07
N ASP A 130 6.30 0.45 -11.02
CA ASP A 130 6.44 0.65 -12.47
C ASP A 130 5.19 1.27 -13.13
N GLY A 131 4.20 1.67 -12.32
CA GLY A 131 2.95 2.25 -12.80
C GLY A 131 2.97 3.79 -12.95
N PRO A 132 1.90 4.36 -13.53
CA PRO A 132 1.62 5.79 -13.55
C PRO A 132 1.76 6.45 -12.16
N ARG A 133 2.35 7.66 -12.12
CA ARG A 133 2.46 8.48 -10.88
C ARG A 133 1.59 9.74 -10.91
N LYS A 134 0.98 10.03 -12.04
CA LYS A 134 0.03 11.13 -12.22
C LYS A 134 -0.99 10.78 -13.29
N LEU A 135 -2.12 11.49 -13.32
CA LEU A 135 -3.19 11.21 -14.28
C LEU A 135 -2.69 11.25 -15.73
N THR A 136 -1.86 12.24 -16.10
CA THR A 136 -1.39 12.38 -17.48
C THR A 136 -0.52 11.21 -17.97
N ASP A 137 0.14 10.46 -17.08
CA ASP A 137 0.85 9.23 -17.44
C ASP A 137 -0.10 8.13 -17.98
N MET A 138 -1.39 8.22 -17.63
CA MET A 138 -2.43 7.27 -18.04
C MET A 138 -3.11 7.66 -19.37
N LEU A 139 -2.88 8.88 -19.85
CA LEU A 139 -3.65 9.46 -20.95
C LEU A 139 -2.86 9.43 -22.27
N LYS A 140 -3.56 9.17 -23.38
CA LYS A 140 -3.02 9.38 -24.72
C LYS A 140 -3.30 10.82 -25.17
N ILE A 141 -2.36 11.72 -24.90
CA ILE A 141 -2.52 13.16 -25.13
C ILE A 141 -1.83 13.56 -26.45
N PRO A 142 -2.54 14.18 -27.42
CA PRO A 142 -1.94 14.81 -28.59
C PRO A 142 -0.91 15.89 -28.20
N GLU A 143 0.15 16.05 -28.98
CA GLU A 143 1.27 16.94 -28.64
C GLU A 143 0.83 18.39 -28.41
N GLU A 144 -0.10 18.86 -29.23
CA GLU A 144 -0.65 20.23 -29.20
C GLU A 144 -1.49 20.51 -27.95
N LEU A 145 -1.92 19.47 -27.22
CA LEU A 145 -2.79 19.57 -26.06
C LEU A 145 -2.08 19.31 -24.72
N ARG A 146 -0.77 18.99 -24.73
CA ARG A 146 -0.04 18.59 -23.52
C ARG A 146 -0.11 19.62 -22.40
N ASP A 147 -0.02 20.91 -22.75
CA ASP A 147 0.03 21.99 -21.76
C ASP A 147 -1.35 22.46 -21.26
N VAL A 148 -2.45 21.98 -21.86
CA VAL A 148 -3.81 22.36 -21.48
C VAL A 148 -4.59 21.25 -20.77
N VAL A 149 -4.07 20.02 -20.76
CA VAL A 149 -4.68 18.90 -20.03
C VAL A 149 -4.33 19.00 -18.55
N ASN A 150 -5.35 18.99 -17.71
CA ASN A 150 -5.17 18.98 -16.26
C ASN A 150 -4.47 17.70 -15.81
N ASP A 151 -3.48 17.86 -14.93
CA ASP A 151 -2.77 16.75 -14.31
C ASP A 151 -3.18 16.58 -12.86
N TYR A 152 -2.93 15.39 -12.32
CA TYR A 152 -3.21 15.07 -10.93
C TYR A 152 -2.15 14.09 -10.40
N PRO A 153 -1.07 14.61 -9.78
CA PRO A 153 0.03 13.80 -9.27
C PRO A 153 -0.36 13.08 -7.97
N MET A 154 0.21 11.90 -7.75
CA MET A 154 0.03 11.15 -6.51
C MET A 154 1.25 11.22 -5.59
N ASN A 155 1.02 11.24 -4.28
CA ASN A 155 2.09 11.11 -3.29
C ASN A 155 2.32 9.62 -2.99
N LEU A 156 3.33 9.02 -3.63
CA LEU A 156 3.67 7.60 -3.47
C LEU A 156 4.79 7.40 -2.45
N ILE A 157 4.56 6.49 -1.50
CA ILE A 157 5.58 5.93 -0.61
C ILE A 157 5.78 4.47 -0.97
N GLN A 158 7.02 4.06 -1.20
CA GLN A 158 7.37 2.66 -1.46
C GLN A 158 8.14 2.11 -0.27
N VAL A 159 7.73 0.97 0.28
CA VAL A 159 8.45 0.32 1.39
C VAL A 159 9.88 -0.06 0.97
N ARG A 160 10.04 -0.66 -0.22
CA ARG A 160 11.34 -1.02 -0.80
C ARG A 160 12.31 0.17 -0.90
N ASP A 161 11.80 1.39 -1.08
CA ASP A 161 12.59 2.62 -1.20
C ASP A 161 12.32 3.64 -0.08
N SER A 162 12.09 3.14 1.13
CA SER A 162 11.77 3.98 2.30
C SER A 162 13.00 4.49 3.07
N GLY A 163 14.22 4.26 2.58
CA GLY A 163 15.48 4.56 3.31
C GLY A 163 15.67 6.01 3.70
N HIS A 164 15.10 6.93 2.92
CA HIS A 164 15.17 8.36 3.15
C HIS A 164 14.07 8.87 4.10
N LEU A 165 13.05 8.05 4.38
CA LEU A 165 11.93 8.44 5.23
C LEU A 165 12.29 8.33 6.71
N ARG A 166 11.91 9.36 7.46
CA ARG A 166 12.14 9.48 8.90
C ARG A 166 10.81 9.41 9.62
N PHE A 167 10.46 8.24 10.17
CA PHE A 167 9.24 8.07 10.95
C PHE A 167 9.49 8.41 12.42
N GLN A 168 8.52 9.09 13.02
CA GLN A 168 8.59 9.51 14.42
C GLN A 168 8.11 8.43 15.39
N VAL A 169 7.28 7.52 14.87
CA VAL A 169 6.76 6.37 15.63
C VAL A 169 7.74 5.20 15.42
N PRO A 170 8.42 4.73 16.48
CA PRO A 170 9.43 3.67 16.37
C PRO A 170 8.92 2.38 15.73
N ASP A 171 7.67 2.02 16.00
CA ASP A 171 7.03 0.82 15.46
C ASP A 171 6.84 0.91 13.95
N VAL A 172 6.40 2.07 13.46
CA VAL A 172 6.30 2.34 12.02
C VAL A 172 7.67 2.33 11.36
N GLN A 173 8.67 2.94 12.00
CA GLN A 173 10.06 2.88 11.53
C GLN A 173 10.51 1.42 11.40
N THR A 174 10.22 0.61 12.42
CA THR A 174 10.61 -0.81 12.46
C THR A 174 9.96 -1.61 11.35
N VAL A 175 8.65 -1.48 11.14
CA VAL A 175 7.94 -2.18 10.04
C VAL A 175 8.57 -1.84 8.70
N PHE A 176 8.80 -0.55 8.41
CA PHE A 176 9.37 -0.11 7.14
C PHE A 176 10.82 -0.57 6.96
N GLU A 177 11.64 -0.52 8.01
CA GLU A 177 13.04 -0.94 7.94
C GLU A 177 13.17 -2.45 7.75
N VAL A 178 12.45 -3.26 8.53
CA VAL A 178 12.48 -4.71 8.44
C VAL A 178 11.97 -5.17 7.07
N CYS A 179 10.80 -4.69 6.64
CA CYS A 179 10.25 -5.07 5.33
C CYS A 179 11.19 -4.67 4.17
N ARG A 180 11.78 -3.47 4.23
CA ARG A 180 12.75 -3.00 3.23
C ARG A 180 13.98 -3.91 3.17
N ASN A 181 14.55 -4.31 4.31
CA ASN A 181 15.72 -5.18 4.33
C ASN A 181 15.39 -6.58 3.82
N ILE A 182 14.19 -7.11 4.14
CA ILE A 182 13.70 -8.38 3.59
C ILE A 182 13.62 -8.30 2.05
N TYR A 183 12.96 -7.28 1.49
CA TYR A 183 12.86 -7.12 0.03
C TYR A 183 14.19 -6.87 -0.68
N ARG A 184 15.14 -6.24 0.00
CA ARG A 184 16.51 -6.04 -0.53
C ARG A 184 17.41 -7.26 -0.30
N ARG A 185 16.92 -8.29 0.40
CA ARG A 185 17.69 -9.47 0.81
C ARG A 185 18.94 -9.11 1.62
N ASP A 186 18.87 -8.00 2.36
CA ASP A 186 19.95 -7.50 3.21
C ASP A 186 19.83 -8.11 4.61
N TYR A 187 19.98 -9.44 4.66
CA TYR A 187 19.81 -10.22 5.89
C TYR A 187 20.93 -9.96 6.90
N GLU A 188 22.13 -9.63 6.44
CA GLU A 188 23.25 -9.26 7.31
C GLU A 188 22.90 -8.03 8.16
N LYS A 189 22.44 -6.96 7.50
CA LYS A 189 22.00 -5.74 8.19
C LYS A 189 20.78 -5.99 9.06
N LEU A 190 19.86 -6.84 8.61
CA LEU A 190 18.67 -7.18 9.38
C LEU A 190 19.05 -7.90 10.69
N SER A 191 19.97 -8.86 10.62
CA SER A 191 20.52 -9.56 11.80
C SER A 191 21.36 -8.64 12.67
N GLU A 192 22.17 -7.74 12.10
CA GLU A 192 22.95 -6.75 12.88
C GLU A 192 22.04 -5.82 13.68
N VAL A 193 20.97 -5.30 13.06
CA VAL A 193 20.12 -4.30 13.70
C VAL A 193 19.04 -4.93 14.57
N TYR A 194 18.52 -6.10 14.22
CA TYR A 194 17.37 -6.72 14.87
C TYR A 194 17.61 -8.11 15.45
N GLY A 195 18.75 -8.76 15.23
CA GLY A 195 19.01 -10.12 15.71
C GLY A 195 18.71 -10.30 17.21
N ASP A 196 19.23 -9.40 18.05
CA ASP A 196 19.03 -9.48 19.50
C ASP A 196 17.79 -8.71 20.01
N LYS A 197 16.91 -8.25 19.12
CA LYS A 197 15.74 -7.44 19.50
C LYS A 197 14.47 -8.26 19.59
N GLU A 198 13.65 -7.90 20.56
CA GLU A 198 12.26 -8.32 20.64
C GLU A 198 11.35 -7.20 20.14
N ILE A 199 10.51 -7.50 19.16
CA ILE A 199 9.46 -6.60 18.69
C ILE A 199 8.10 -7.08 19.19
N ASP A 200 7.11 -6.20 19.17
CA ASP A 200 5.72 -6.60 19.46
C ASP A 200 5.26 -7.66 18.46
N ALA A 201 4.55 -8.68 18.94
CA ALA A 201 3.99 -9.74 18.11
C ALA A 201 3.03 -9.18 17.04
N GLU A 202 2.26 -8.13 17.34
CA GLU A 202 1.39 -7.48 16.37
C GLU A 202 2.20 -6.87 15.21
N LEU A 203 3.36 -6.27 15.49
CA LEU A 203 4.28 -5.79 14.45
C LEU A 203 4.86 -6.94 13.65
N GLY A 204 5.16 -8.06 14.31
CA GLY A 204 5.57 -9.31 13.65
C GLY A 204 4.53 -9.78 12.64
N VAL A 205 3.24 -9.79 13.02
CA VAL A 205 2.13 -10.13 12.11
C VAL A 205 2.09 -9.17 10.92
N VAL A 206 2.15 -7.85 11.16
CA VAL A 206 2.13 -6.84 10.09
C VAL A 206 3.30 -7.04 9.12
N ILE A 207 4.53 -7.22 9.62
CA ILE A 207 5.73 -7.48 8.81
C ILE A 207 5.56 -8.77 8.01
N GLY A 208 5.09 -9.85 8.65
CA GLY A 208 4.88 -11.14 8.02
C GLY A 208 3.83 -11.08 6.91
N THR A 209 2.75 -10.32 7.12
CA THR A 209 1.72 -10.09 6.09
C THR A 209 2.26 -9.28 4.92
N ILE A 210 2.95 -8.16 5.18
CA ILE A 210 3.53 -7.30 4.13
C ILE A 210 4.53 -8.11 3.27
N THR A 211 5.40 -8.87 3.92
CA THR A 211 6.45 -9.65 3.26
C THR A 211 5.99 -11.02 2.75
N GLU A 212 4.70 -11.35 2.90
CA GLU A 212 4.12 -12.66 2.60
C GLU A 212 4.86 -13.84 3.27
N SER A 213 5.52 -13.58 4.39
CA SER A 213 6.28 -14.56 5.15
C SER A 213 5.39 -15.24 6.19
N GLN A 214 4.82 -16.39 5.80
CA GLN A 214 4.05 -17.24 6.72
C GLN A 214 4.88 -17.66 7.95
N GLY A 215 6.21 -17.80 7.82
CA GLY A 215 7.08 -18.09 8.94
C GLY A 215 7.07 -16.98 9.99
N ILE A 216 7.23 -15.73 9.57
CA ILE A 216 7.17 -14.59 10.48
C ILE A 216 5.78 -14.48 11.13
N VAL A 217 4.70 -14.67 10.36
CA VAL A 217 3.33 -14.65 10.90
C VAL A 217 3.12 -15.74 11.95
N SER A 218 3.51 -17.00 11.66
CA SER A 218 3.35 -18.10 12.62
C SER A 218 4.13 -17.85 13.90
N GLN A 219 5.38 -17.40 13.80
CA GLN A 219 6.18 -17.13 14.98
C GLN A 219 5.62 -15.98 15.82
N ALA A 220 5.12 -14.93 15.17
CA ALA A 220 4.45 -13.84 15.85
C ALA A 220 3.23 -14.33 16.65
N LEU A 221 2.40 -15.19 16.05
CA LEU A 221 1.21 -15.76 16.69
C LEU A 221 1.54 -16.75 17.82
N GLU A 222 2.63 -17.49 17.71
CA GLU A 222 3.07 -18.47 18.72
C GLU A 222 3.80 -17.84 19.91
N SER A 223 4.15 -16.55 19.80
CA SER A 223 4.92 -15.82 20.82
C SER A 223 4.14 -15.64 22.12
N ARG A 224 4.49 -16.44 23.14
CA ARG A 224 3.90 -16.35 24.48
C ARG A 224 4.44 -15.13 25.22
N GLY A 225 3.62 -14.08 25.34
CA GLY A 225 3.97 -12.83 26.02
C GLY A 225 3.85 -11.57 25.16
N GLY A 226 3.36 -11.69 23.92
CA GLY A 226 3.11 -10.55 23.04
C GLY A 226 4.37 -9.95 22.41
N ARG A 227 5.54 -10.58 22.57
CA ARG A 227 6.80 -10.15 21.95
C ARG A 227 7.42 -11.28 21.15
N MET A 228 7.86 -10.97 19.94
CA MET A 228 8.50 -11.90 19.00
C MET A 228 10.02 -11.68 19.00
N ASN A 229 10.78 -12.76 19.18
CA ASN A 229 12.24 -12.75 19.04
C ASN A 229 12.64 -12.74 17.56
N MET A 230 13.31 -11.67 17.12
CA MET A 230 13.67 -11.51 15.72
C MET A 230 14.78 -12.48 15.27
N CYS A 231 15.72 -12.89 16.12
CA CYS A 231 16.75 -13.89 15.78
C CYS A 231 16.11 -15.17 15.25
N THR A 232 15.18 -15.73 16.02
CA THR A 232 14.48 -16.97 15.65
C THR A 232 13.69 -16.80 14.36
N ALA A 233 13.12 -15.60 14.12
CA ALA A 233 12.36 -15.31 12.90
C ALA A 233 13.25 -15.24 11.66
N LEU A 234 14.43 -14.65 11.80
CA LEU A 234 15.42 -14.58 10.73
C LEU A 234 16.03 -15.95 10.44
N GLU A 235 16.36 -16.73 11.47
CA GLU A 235 16.86 -18.10 11.33
C GLU A 235 15.83 -19.00 10.64
N GLU A 236 14.55 -18.91 11.00
CA GLU A 236 13.51 -19.72 10.38
C GLU A 236 13.27 -19.31 8.92
N LEU A 237 13.32 -18.01 8.63
CA LEU A 237 13.23 -17.48 7.27
C LEU A 237 14.42 -17.96 6.41
N GLU A 238 15.63 -17.90 6.96
CA GLU A 238 16.85 -18.40 6.31
C GLU A 238 16.75 -19.91 6.05
N ARG A 239 16.37 -20.70 7.06
CA ARG A 239 16.19 -22.16 6.93
C ARG A 239 15.17 -22.51 5.84
N LYS A 240 13.99 -21.87 5.84
CA LYS A 240 12.97 -22.08 4.79
C LYS A 240 13.47 -21.67 3.41
N GLY A 241 14.25 -20.59 3.33
CA GLY A 241 14.93 -20.15 2.12
C GLY A 241 15.89 -21.22 1.58
N MET A 242 16.75 -21.78 2.43
CA MET A 242 17.68 -22.85 2.07
C MET A 242 16.93 -24.12 1.63
N GLU A 243 15.87 -24.53 2.34
CA GLU A 243 15.06 -25.69 1.98
C GLU A 243 14.41 -25.53 0.61
N LYS A 244 13.84 -24.35 0.33
CA LYS A 244 13.28 -24.02 -0.99
C LYS A 244 14.37 -24.03 -2.06
N GLY A 245 15.51 -23.40 -1.81
CA GLY A 245 16.65 -23.37 -2.73
C GLY A 245 17.20 -24.76 -3.06
N MET A 246 17.37 -25.61 -2.06
CA MET A 246 17.83 -27.00 -2.23
C MET A 246 16.81 -27.84 -3.02
N LYS A 247 15.51 -27.62 -2.79
CA LYS A 247 14.44 -28.28 -3.55
C LYS A 247 14.44 -27.83 -5.01
N THR A 248 14.53 -26.53 -5.27
CA THR A 248 14.64 -25.96 -6.63
C THR A 248 15.89 -26.48 -7.34
N GLY A 249 17.06 -26.45 -6.71
CA GLY A 249 18.30 -26.97 -7.29
C GLY A 249 18.22 -28.45 -7.65
N LYS A 250 17.55 -29.27 -6.82
CA LYS A 250 17.29 -30.69 -7.12
C LYS A 250 16.30 -30.91 -8.26
N ILE A 251 15.40 -29.97 -8.53
CA ILE A 251 14.49 -30.02 -9.69
C ILE A 251 15.26 -29.66 -10.96
N LEU A 252 15.98 -28.53 -10.93
CA LEU A 252 16.78 -28.05 -12.06
C LEU A 252 17.81 -29.09 -12.50
N ALA A 253 18.61 -29.63 -11.57
CA ALA A 253 19.62 -30.64 -11.89
C ALA A 253 19.01 -31.91 -12.53
N ARG A 254 17.84 -32.37 -12.06
CA ARG A 254 17.19 -33.54 -12.64
C ARG A 254 16.62 -33.28 -14.04
N TYR A 255 16.14 -32.07 -14.27
CA TYR A 255 15.67 -31.66 -15.59
C TYR A 255 16.83 -31.54 -16.58
N GLU A 256 17.96 -30.97 -16.15
CA GLU A 256 19.21 -30.92 -16.92
C GLU A 256 19.77 -32.32 -17.24
N ASP A 257 19.61 -33.27 -16.33
CA ASP A 257 19.93 -34.69 -16.55
C ASP A 257 18.95 -35.41 -17.51
N GLY A 258 17.97 -34.70 -18.07
CA GLY A 258 17.04 -35.19 -19.09
C GLY A 258 15.77 -35.87 -18.55
N MET A 259 15.46 -35.74 -17.26
CA MET A 259 14.19 -36.26 -16.72
C MET A 259 13.02 -35.35 -17.11
N SER A 260 11.87 -35.95 -17.42
CA SER A 260 10.66 -35.17 -17.73
C SER A 260 10.05 -34.55 -16.46
N PRO A 261 9.25 -33.46 -16.58
CA PRO A 261 8.54 -32.87 -15.44
C PRO A 261 7.72 -33.88 -14.63
N GLU A 262 7.09 -34.86 -15.30
CA GLU A 262 6.30 -35.94 -14.66
C GLU A 262 7.18 -36.89 -13.83
N GLU A 263 8.36 -37.22 -14.34
CA GLU A 263 9.30 -38.08 -13.63
C GLU A 263 9.87 -37.40 -12.38
N ILE A 264 10.17 -36.09 -12.49
CA ILE A 264 10.63 -35.26 -11.39
C ILE A 264 9.52 -35.13 -10.34
N ALA A 265 8.29 -34.82 -10.76
CA ALA A 265 7.13 -34.71 -9.89
C ALA A 265 6.92 -35.99 -9.06
N ARG A 266 6.95 -37.16 -9.73
CA ARG A 266 6.84 -38.46 -9.07
C ARG A 266 7.99 -38.72 -8.08
N LYS A 267 9.24 -38.43 -8.44
CA LYS A 267 10.41 -38.65 -7.57
C LYS A 267 10.46 -37.68 -6.38
N MET A 268 9.93 -36.48 -6.53
CA MET A 268 9.94 -35.42 -5.51
C MET A 268 8.67 -35.39 -4.66
N GLY A 269 7.64 -36.17 -5.02
CA GLY A 269 6.33 -36.13 -4.35
C GLY A 269 5.60 -34.81 -4.56
N LEU A 270 5.71 -34.24 -5.77
CA LEU A 270 5.11 -32.95 -6.16
C LEU A 270 4.08 -33.17 -7.27
N THR A 271 3.28 -32.14 -7.55
CA THR A 271 2.48 -32.11 -8.77
C THR A 271 3.33 -31.69 -9.97
N VAL A 272 2.90 -32.07 -11.18
CA VAL A 272 3.58 -31.66 -12.42
C VAL A 272 3.57 -30.14 -12.56
N GLU A 273 2.42 -29.49 -12.31
CA GLU A 273 2.28 -28.02 -12.30
C GLU A 273 3.29 -27.32 -11.38
N GLN A 274 3.58 -27.89 -10.20
CA GLN A 274 4.58 -27.31 -9.28
C GLN A 274 6.00 -27.38 -9.85
N VAL A 275 6.31 -28.46 -10.57
CA VAL A 275 7.62 -28.63 -11.22
C VAL A 275 7.74 -27.71 -12.43
N GLU A 276 6.71 -27.65 -13.27
CA GLU A 276 6.66 -26.77 -14.46
C GLU A 276 6.80 -25.30 -14.07
N LYS A 277 6.04 -24.84 -13.07
CA LYS A 277 6.16 -23.47 -12.57
C LYS A 277 7.58 -23.12 -12.14
N ILE A 278 8.26 -24.03 -11.42
CA ILE A 278 9.65 -23.82 -10.99
C ILE A 278 10.59 -23.77 -12.21
N LEU A 279 10.39 -24.63 -13.21
CA LEU A 279 11.19 -24.64 -14.42
C LEU A 279 10.98 -23.37 -15.26
N GLU A 280 9.74 -22.88 -15.39
CA GLU A 280 9.39 -21.63 -16.06
C GLU A 280 10.00 -20.41 -15.35
N GLU A 281 9.85 -20.31 -14.02
CA GLU A 281 10.45 -19.24 -13.21
C GLU A 281 11.99 -19.17 -13.35
N ASN A 282 12.62 -20.29 -13.74
CA ASN A 282 14.07 -20.41 -13.94
C ASN A 282 14.46 -20.48 -15.43
N GLY A 283 13.54 -20.22 -16.37
CA GLY A 283 13.82 -20.12 -17.80
C GLY A 283 14.12 -21.45 -18.51
N MET A 284 13.80 -22.58 -17.90
CA MET A 284 14.03 -23.93 -18.45
C MET A 284 12.87 -24.39 -19.36
N LEU A 285 11.69 -23.77 -19.22
CA LEU A 285 10.52 -23.96 -20.08
C LEU A 285 10.07 -22.60 -20.63
N THR A 286 9.68 -22.57 -21.91
CA THR A 286 9.02 -21.40 -22.52
C THR A 286 7.54 -21.39 -22.18
N MET A 287 7.02 -20.26 -21.68
CA MET A 287 5.58 -20.07 -21.48
C MET A 287 4.83 -20.27 -22.80
N VAL A 288 3.84 -21.17 -22.80
CA VAL A 288 2.90 -21.40 -23.92
C VAL A 288 1.75 -20.41 -23.85
#